data_AF-A0AB35XJV3-F1
#
_entry.id   AF-A0AB35XJV3-F1
#
_cell.length_a   1.000
_cell.length_b   1.000
_cell.length_c   1.000
_cell.angle_alpha   90.00
_cell.angle_beta   90.00
_cell.angle_gamma   90.00
#
_symmetry.space_group_name_H-M   'P 1'
#
loop_
_entity.id
_entity.type
_entity.pdbx_description
1 polymer ?
#
loop_
_entity_poly.entity_id
_entity_poly.type
_entity_poly.pdbx_seq_one_letter_code
_entity_poly.pdbx_strand_id
1 'polypeptide(L)'
;MVQFLDDAPRHIFFTGKGGVGKTSVACATAVELTRRGKRVLLVSTDPASNVGHVFGQTIGNRITPIDTVAQLDALEIDPEQAAEAYRNRIIDPVRAILPASEIATISEQLSGSCTVEIASFNEFTNLLADPSRTAGYDHVIFDTAPTGHTIRLLQLPGDWTAYLDAGKGDASCLGPMSGLDKSKNTYRAAVEALTDPDVTRLVLVARAQPSSLHEVNRTLTELAETGIQASHLVINGLLPHADDADPLHRAIEEREHAALEAMPADLAALRRDDIPLKATTMIGVNALSHMFAGDETDHSDDDVIVDLPEQPSLNQLIDDLADQDHGLVMTMGKGGVGKTTIAAAIATELARRGKKVLLTTSDPATHLAATLDGEGAGLTVDSIDPERATQAYRERVMTARGSGLDEAGRAALAEDLRSPCTKEIAVFQEFSHAVNTARHQFVIMDTAPTGHTLLLMDATGSYHRDVLRHMDATQRLHATTPLMRLQDPEHTKIIIVTLPDTTPVLEATALVTDLARADIHPWAWVINNSLAASHPTSALLGRRARDEVAQIENVTAQAARWAVVPALASEPIGQAHLAALVSGSEDPS
;
A
#
# COMPACT_ATOMS: atom_id res chain seq x y z
N MET A 1 10.79 -20.10 20.16
CA MET A 1 9.76 -20.82 19.38
C MET A 1 8.55 -19.92 19.35
N VAL A 2 7.98 -19.67 18.18
CA VAL A 2 6.87 -18.70 18.01
C VAL A 2 5.53 -19.32 18.45
N GLN A 3 4.79 -18.61 19.29
CA GLN A 3 3.54 -19.06 19.92
C GLN A 3 2.40 -19.19 18.90
N PHE A 4 2.37 -18.37 17.85
CA PHE A 4 1.31 -18.45 16.84
C PHE A 4 1.31 -19.76 16.03
N LEU A 5 2.37 -20.58 16.12
CA LEU A 5 2.44 -21.92 15.51
C LEU A 5 1.92 -23.05 16.43
N ASP A 6 1.66 -22.76 17.71
CA ASP A 6 1.17 -23.75 18.66
C ASP A 6 -0.31 -24.06 18.37
N ASP A 7 -0.65 -25.33 18.20
CA ASP A 7 -1.99 -25.77 17.80
C ASP A 7 -2.55 -24.98 16.60
N ALA A 8 -1.72 -24.80 15.57
CA ALA A 8 -2.12 -24.07 14.36
C ALA A 8 -3.37 -24.70 13.72
N PRO A 9 -4.43 -23.91 13.44
CA PRO A 9 -5.63 -24.44 12.82
C PRO A 9 -5.41 -24.63 11.30
N ARG A 10 -6.48 -24.99 10.59
CA ARG A 10 -6.39 -25.24 9.14
C ARG A 10 -5.97 -24.00 8.37
N HIS A 11 -6.49 -22.83 8.70
CA HIS A 11 -6.17 -21.58 7.99
C HIS A 11 -5.37 -20.63 8.86
N ILE A 12 -4.29 -20.07 8.33
CA ILE A 12 -3.49 -19.05 9.00
C ILE A 12 -3.40 -17.83 8.10
N PHE A 13 -3.71 -16.67 8.65
CA PHE A 13 -3.73 -15.41 7.93
C PHE A 13 -2.70 -14.45 8.50
N PHE A 14 -1.91 -13.83 7.63
CA PHE A 14 -1.01 -12.76 7.99
C PHE A 14 -1.49 -11.45 7.40
N THR A 15 -1.84 -10.50 8.26
CA THR A 15 -2.28 -9.16 7.85
C THR A 15 -1.49 -8.07 8.58
N GLY A 16 -1.40 -6.90 7.97
CA GLY A 16 -0.54 -5.81 8.43
C GLY A 16 -0.22 -4.83 7.30
N LYS A 17 0.40 -3.71 7.65
CA LYS A 17 0.81 -2.68 6.68
C LYS A 17 1.75 -3.27 5.61
N GLY A 18 1.87 -2.60 4.46
CA GLY A 18 2.91 -2.93 3.47
C GLY A 18 4.32 -2.85 4.07
N GLY A 19 5.21 -3.78 3.72
CA GLY A 19 6.63 -3.74 4.13
C GLY A 19 6.95 -4.25 5.54
N VAL A 20 5.96 -4.61 6.36
CA VAL A 20 6.20 -5.15 7.73
C VAL A 20 6.75 -6.58 7.76
N GLY A 21 6.84 -7.25 6.61
CA GLY A 21 7.39 -8.61 6.46
C GLY A 21 6.37 -9.75 6.49
N LYS A 22 5.08 -9.49 6.20
CA LYS A 22 4.01 -10.50 6.12
C LYS A 22 4.41 -11.72 5.29
N THR A 23 4.87 -11.50 4.07
CA THR A 23 5.28 -12.58 3.17
C THR A 23 6.45 -13.38 3.72
N SER A 24 7.45 -12.72 4.32
CA SER A 24 8.57 -13.41 4.94
C SER A 24 8.10 -14.29 6.10
N VAL A 25 7.24 -13.77 6.98
CA VAL A 25 6.66 -14.54 8.09
C VAL A 25 5.80 -15.69 7.56
N ALA A 26 4.99 -15.47 6.53
CA ALA A 26 4.15 -16.49 5.91
C ALA A 26 4.97 -17.61 5.25
N CYS A 27 6.01 -17.27 4.48
CA CYS A 27 6.93 -18.21 3.88
C CYS A 27 7.72 -19.00 4.93
N ALA A 28 8.22 -18.34 5.98
CA ALA A 28 8.92 -19.01 7.08
C ALA A 28 7.99 -19.94 7.87
N THR A 29 6.74 -19.53 8.10
CA THR A 29 5.67 -20.36 8.68
C THR A 29 5.44 -21.61 7.84
N ALA A 30 5.36 -21.45 6.52
CA ALA A 30 5.17 -22.56 5.60
C ALA A 30 6.31 -23.58 5.68
N VAL A 31 7.56 -23.10 5.62
CA VAL A 31 8.77 -23.93 5.74
C VAL A 31 8.86 -24.62 7.11
N GLU A 32 8.51 -23.93 8.19
CA GLU A 32 8.53 -24.51 9.53
C GLU A 32 7.45 -25.59 9.72
N LEU A 33 6.25 -25.40 9.17
CA LEU A 33 5.20 -26.42 9.22
C LEU A 33 5.55 -27.65 8.38
N THR A 34 6.17 -27.49 7.20
CA THR A 34 6.62 -28.66 6.42
C THR A 34 7.74 -29.42 7.11
N ARG A 35 8.63 -28.74 7.84
CA ARG A 35 9.63 -29.38 8.72
C ARG A 35 9.01 -30.20 9.84
N ARG A 36 7.81 -29.81 10.30
CA ARG A 36 6.99 -30.58 11.26
C ARG A 36 6.19 -31.71 10.57
N GLY A 37 6.47 -32.00 9.29
CA GLY A 37 5.85 -33.07 8.52
C GLY A 37 4.44 -32.77 8.01
N LYS A 38 4.06 -31.49 7.95
CA LYS A 38 2.74 -31.05 7.45
C LYS A 38 2.78 -30.78 5.95
N ARG A 39 1.65 -31.03 5.27
CA ARG A 39 1.42 -30.56 3.90
C ARG A 39 0.81 -29.17 3.94
N VAL A 40 1.45 -28.23 3.26
CA VAL A 40 1.11 -26.81 3.35
C VAL A 40 0.82 -26.25 1.96
N LEU A 41 -0.26 -25.47 1.86
CA LEU A 41 -0.52 -24.60 0.72
C LEU A 41 -0.29 -23.15 1.13
N LEU A 42 0.67 -22.47 0.49
CA LEU A 42 0.89 -21.04 0.65
C LEU A 42 0.14 -20.25 -0.44
N VAL A 43 -0.74 -19.35 -0.04
CA VAL A 43 -1.58 -18.54 -0.94
C VAL A 43 -1.18 -17.08 -0.79
N SER A 44 -0.68 -16.49 -1.86
CA SER A 44 -0.42 -15.05 -1.93
C SER A 44 -1.62 -14.33 -2.54
N THR A 45 -2.10 -13.28 -1.88
CA THR A 45 -3.12 -12.37 -2.43
C THR A 45 -2.60 -10.93 -2.53
N ASP A 46 -1.30 -10.71 -2.33
CA ASP A 46 -0.68 -9.41 -2.57
C ASP A 46 -0.54 -9.21 -4.10
N PRO A 47 -1.10 -8.14 -4.70
CA PRO A 47 -0.94 -7.83 -6.12
C PRO A 47 0.52 -7.70 -6.56
N ALA A 48 1.42 -7.38 -5.63
CA ALA A 48 2.87 -7.32 -5.87
C ALA A 48 3.59 -8.51 -5.21
N SER A 49 2.96 -9.68 -5.19
CA SER A 49 3.47 -10.91 -4.59
C SER A 49 4.94 -11.14 -4.91
N ASN A 50 5.73 -11.33 -3.87
CA ASN A 50 7.15 -11.67 -3.97
C ASN A 50 7.42 -13.13 -3.55
N VAL A 51 6.38 -13.96 -3.34
CA VAL A 51 6.53 -15.35 -2.90
C VAL A 51 7.41 -16.14 -3.88
N GLY A 52 7.19 -15.96 -5.19
CA GLY A 52 8.02 -16.59 -6.21
C GLY A 52 9.48 -16.16 -6.13
N HIS A 53 9.74 -14.89 -5.85
CA HIS A 53 11.09 -14.37 -5.66
C HIS A 53 11.76 -14.97 -4.41
N VAL A 54 11.02 -15.06 -3.29
CA VAL A 54 11.51 -15.65 -2.03
C VAL A 54 11.96 -17.10 -2.22
N PHE A 55 11.23 -17.89 -3.01
CA PHE A 55 11.60 -19.29 -3.30
C PHE A 55 12.49 -19.47 -4.54
N GLY A 56 12.77 -18.40 -5.29
CA GLY A 56 13.54 -18.46 -6.53
C GLY A 56 12.83 -19.23 -7.66
N GLN A 57 11.50 -19.21 -7.68
CA GLN A 57 10.65 -19.98 -8.60
C GLN A 57 9.45 -19.16 -9.07
N THR A 58 9.05 -19.29 -10.33
CA THR A 58 7.80 -18.67 -10.82
C THR A 58 6.57 -19.40 -10.25
N ILE A 59 5.67 -18.63 -9.65
CA ILE A 59 4.37 -19.08 -9.12
C ILE A 59 3.29 -18.24 -9.82
N GLY A 60 2.08 -18.77 -9.96
CA GLY A 60 0.98 -18.06 -10.59
C GLY A 60 -0.38 -18.56 -10.10
N ASN A 61 -1.41 -18.35 -10.91
CA ASN A 61 -2.81 -18.70 -10.61
C ASN A 61 -3.13 -20.21 -10.58
N ARG A 62 -2.11 -21.07 -10.51
CA ARG A 62 -2.25 -22.52 -10.35
C ARG A 62 -1.40 -22.97 -9.18
N ILE A 63 -1.97 -23.88 -8.40
CA ILE A 63 -1.25 -24.57 -7.33
C ILE A 63 -0.01 -25.24 -7.94
N THR A 64 1.15 -24.81 -7.50
CA THR A 64 2.45 -25.20 -8.02
C THR A 64 3.33 -25.67 -6.87
N PRO A 65 3.93 -26.87 -6.95
CA PRO A 65 4.88 -27.32 -5.94
C PRO A 65 6.10 -26.42 -5.87
N ILE A 66 6.61 -26.18 -4.66
CA ILE A 66 7.87 -25.46 -4.44
C ILE A 66 9.01 -26.48 -4.50
N ASP A 67 9.83 -26.40 -5.55
CA ASP A 67 10.87 -27.40 -5.85
C ASP A 67 11.90 -27.54 -4.72
N THR A 68 12.15 -26.45 -3.99
CA THR A 68 13.16 -26.37 -2.93
C THR A 68 12.63 -26.85 -1.56
N VAL A 69 11.31 -27.07 -1.42
CA VAL A 69 10.67 -27.45 -0.15
C VAL A 69 9.62 -28.54 -0.37
N ALA A 70 9.94 -29.78 0.01
CA ALA A 70 8.99 -30.87 -0.08
C ALA A 70 7.71 -30.59 0.75
N GLN A 71 6.55 -31.03 0.23
CA GLN A 71 5.23 -30.86 0.87
C GLN A 71 4.73 -29.42 0.98
N LEU A 72 5.40 -28.47 0.31
CA LEU A 72 4.94 -27.10 0.16
C LEU A 72 4.50 -26.86 -1.28
N ASP A 73 3.24 -26.51 -1.46
CA ASP A 73 2.73 -25.98 -2.71
C ASP A 73 2.37 -24.50 -2.53
N ALA A 74 2.40 -23.73 -3.61
CA ALA A 74 2.06 -22.32 -3.59
C ALA A 74 1.07 -21.93 -4.70
N LEU A 75 0.28 -20.91 -4.43
CA LEU A 75 -0.70 -20.32 -5.33
C LEU A 75 -0.62 -18.79 -5.22
N GLU A 76 -0.60 -18.10 -6.34
CA GLU A 76 -0.65 -16.65 -6.40
C GLU A 76 -1.96 -16.20 -7.05
N ILE A 77 -2.75 -15.42 -6.30
CA ILE A 77 -3.99 -14.81 -6.80
C ILE A 77 -3.62 -13.44 -7.35
N ASP A 78 -3.27 -13.42 -8.63
CA ASP A 78 -3.06 -12.18 -9.39
C ASP A 78 -4.41 -11.51 -9.70
N PRO A 79 -4.64 -10.27 -9.24
CA PRO A 79 -5.90 -9.58 -9.45
C PRO A 79 -6.24 -9.28 -10.91
N GLU A 80 -5.25 -8.91 -11.72
CA GLU A 80 -5.46 -8.61 -13.14
C GLU A 80 -5.86 -9.89 -13.89
N GLN A 81 -5.20 -11.02 -13.60
CA GLN A 81 -5.54 -12.32 -14.18
C GLN A 81 -6.92 -12.81 -13.71
N ALA A 82 -7.25 -12.62 -12.43
CA ALA A 82 -8.58 -12.95 -11.91
C ALA A 82 -9.67 -12.12 -12.62
N ALA A 83 -9.43 -10.82 -12.80
CA ALA A 83 -10.32 -9.92 -13.53
C ALA A 83 -10.49 -10.33 -14.99
N GLU A 84 -9.39 -10.71 -15.65
CA GLU A 84 -9.43 -11.20 -17.03
C GLU A 84 -10.22 -12.50 -17.14
N ALA A 85 -9.99 -13.46 -16.24
CA ALA A 85 -10.75 -14.71 -16.20
C ALA A 85 -12.25 -14.45 -15.95
N TYR A 86 -12.57 -13.52 -15.05
CA TYR A 86 -13.94 -13.09 -14.78
C TYR A 86 -14.59 -12.45 -16.01
N ARG A 87 -13.89 -11.52 -16.68
CA ARG A 87 -14.32 -10.89 -17.94
C ARG A 87 -14.59 -11.92 -19.02
N ASN A 88 -13.63 -12.82 -19.26
CA ASN A 88 -13.75 -13.87 -20.28
C ASN A 88 -14.95 -14.77 -20.01
N ARG A 89 -15.20 -15.14 -18.74
CA ARG A 89 -16.35 -15.96 -18.35
C ARG A 89 -17.70 -15.30 -18.66
N ILE A 90 -17.80 -13.98 -18.63
CA ILE A 90 -19.01 -13.22 -18.99
C ILE A 90 -19.10 -12.99 -20.51
N ILE A 91 -17.97 -12.65 -21.14
CA ILE A 91 -17.91 -12.24 -22.55
C ILE A 91 -17.98 -13.44 -23.49
N ASP A 92 -17.25 -14.53 -23.21
CA ASP A 92 -17.13 -15.67 -24.12
C ASP A 92 -18.47 -16.29 -24.52
N PRO A 93 -19.46 -16.48 -23.62
CA PRO A 93 -20.77 -17.00 -24.00
C PRO A 93 -21.54 -16.11 -24.99
N VAL A 94 -21.31 -14.80 -24.96
CA VAL A 94 -22.03 -13.81 -25.79
C VAL A 94 -21.22 -13.28 -26.96
N ARG A 95 -19.92 -13.60 -27.03
CA ARG A 95 -18.96 -13.11 -28.03
C ARG A 95 -19.36 -13.43 -29.48
N ALA A 96 -20.04 -14.56 -29.69
CA ALA A 96 -20.53 -14.98 -30.99
C ALA A 96 -21.94 -14.45 -31.34
N ILE A 97 -22.61 -13.82 -30.37
CA ILE A 97 -24.02 -13.41 -30.46
C ILE A 97 -24.14 -11.89 -30.62
N LEU A 98 -23.33 -11.11 -29.88
CA LEU A 98 -23.42 -9.66 -29.85
C LEU A 98 -22.47 -8.98 -30.86
N PRO A 99 -22.81 -7.79 -31.37
CA PRO A 99 -21.91 -6.97 -32.18
C PRO A 99 -20.61 -6.62 -31.45
N ALA A 100 -19.52 -6.45 -32.20
CA ALA A 100 -18.20 -6.11 -31.63
C ALA A 100 -18.21 -4.81 -30.79
N SER A 101 -19.04 -3.83 -31.14
CA SER A 101 -19.20 -2.58 -30.38
C SER A 101 -19.86 -2.78 -29.01
N GLU A 102 -20.79 -3.72 -28.90
CA GLU A 102 -21.44 -4.07 -27.63
C GLU A 102 -20.49 -4.86 -26.75
N ILE A 103 -19.73 -5.81 -27.33
CA ILE A 103 -18.67 -6.54 -26.63
C ILE A 103 -17.61 -5.59 -26.08
N ALA A 104 -17.17 -4.59 -26.88
CA ALA A 104 -16.23 -3.58 -26.43
C ALA A 104 -16.78 -2.76 -25.24
N THR A 105 -18.08 -2.42 -25.28
CA THR A 105 -18.74 -1.67 -24.20
C THR A 105 -18.82 -2.50 -22.91
N ILE A 106 -19.20 -3.77 -23.00
CA ILE A 106 -19.25 -4.69 -21.85
C ILE A 106 -17.84 -4.93 -21.29
N SER A 107 -16.85 -5.13 -22.16
CA SER A 107 -15.46 -5.30 -21.75
C SER A 107 -14.95 -4.09 -20.98
N GLU A 108 -15.24 -2.87 -21.44
CA GLU A 108 -14.85 -1.64 -20.75
C GLU A 108 -15.52 -1.54 -19.37
N GLN A 109 -16.82 -1.85 -19.27
CA GLN A 109 -17.56 -1.82 -17.99
C GLN A 109 -17.01 -2.82 -16.96
N LEU A 110 -16.46 -3.94 -17.42
CA LEU A 110 -15.84 -4.97 -16.57
C LEU A 110 -14.32 -4.78 -16.38
N SER A 111 -13.73 -3.69 -16.90
CA SER A 111 -12.30 -3.40 -16.77
C SER A 111 -12.00 -2.41 -15.65
N GLY A 112 -13.02 -1.95 -14.92
CA GLY A 112 -12.84 -1.06 -13.78
C GLY A 112 -12.23 -1.78 -12.58
N SER A 113 -11.58 -1.00 -11.70
CA SER A 113 -10.98 -1.46 -10.45
C SER A 113 -11.93 -2.29 -9.59
N CYS A 114 -13.21 -1.93 -9.50
CA CYS A 114 -14.22 -2.71 -8.77
C CYS A 114 -14.32 -4.17 -9.28
N THR A 115 -14.14 -4.41 -10.57
CA THR A 115 -14.17 -5.78 -11.12
C THR A 115 -12.93 -6.57 -10.74
N VAL A 116 -11.76 -5.92 -10.74
CA VAL A 116 -10.49 -6.51 -10.32
C VAL A 116 -10.55 -6.94 -8.86
N GLU A 117 -11.08 -6.08 -8.00
CA GLU A 117 -11.26 -6.36 -6.58
C GLU A 117 -12.21 -7.55 -6.33
N ILE A 118 -13.39 -7.53 -6.96
CA ILE A 118 -14.39 -8.61 -6.83
C ILE A 118 -13.85 -9.94 -7.36
N ALA A 119 -13.14 -9.95 -8.49
CA ALA A 119 -12.64 -11.17 -9.09
C ALA A 119 -11.58 -11.85 -8.20
N SER A 120 -10.63 -11.07 -7.68
CA SER A 120 -9.61 -11.54 -6.73
C SER A 120 -10.24 -12.11 -5.46
N PHE A 121 -11.26 -11.41 -4.95
CA PHE A 121 -11.99 -11.83 -3.76
C PHE A 121 -12.79 -13.12 -3.98
N ASN A 122 -13.33 -13.35 -5.17
CA ASN A 122 -13.99 -14.62 -5.50
C ASN A 122 -13.02 -15.81 -5.42
N GLU A 123 -11.80 -15.68 -5.94
CA GLU A 123 -10.80 -16.75 -5.84
C GLU A 123 -10.42 -17.04 -4.38
N PHE A 124 -10.23 -15.97 -3.61
CA PHE A 124 -9.96 -16.06 -2.19
C PHE A 124 -11.09 -16.78 -1.41
N THR A 125 -12.35 -16.34 -1.61
CA THR A 125 -13.51 -16.90 -0.91
C THR A 125 -13.80 -18.34 -1.33
N ASN A 126 -13.52 -18.71 -2.57
CA ASN A 126 -13.62 -20.11 -3.02
C ASN A 126 -12.66 -21.04 -2.27
N LEU A 127 -11.45 -20.59 -1.93
CA LEU A 127 -10.48 -21.41 -1.17
C LEU A 127 -10.92 -21.64 0.27
N LEU A 128 -11.61 -20.66 0.87
CA LEU A 128 -12.14 -20.76 2.23
C LEU A 128 -13.44 -21.56 2.31
N ALA A 129 -14.36 -21.33 1.37
CA ALA A 129 -15.70 -21.87 1.39
C ALA A 129 -15.79 -23.32 0.92
N ASP A 130 -14.83 -23.80 0.15
CA ASP A 130 -14.82 -25.17 -0.40
C ASP A 130 -13.62 -25.98 0.12
N PRO A 131 -13.80 -26.73 1.24
CA PRO A 131 -12.75 -27.57 1.81
C PRO A 131 -12.20 -28.63 0.85
N SER A 132 -12.92 -28.98 -0.22
CA SER A 132 -12.47 -29.97 -1.19
C SER A 132 -11.30 -29.47 -2.03
N ARG A 133 -11.23 -28.16 -2.30
CA ARG A 133 -10.15 -27.52 -3.06
C ARG A 133 -8.80 -27.60 -2.35
N THR A 134 -8.80 -27.66 -1.02
CA THR A 134 -7.60 -27.69 -0.19
C THR A 134 -7.49 -28.96 0.65
N ALA A 135 -8.30 -29.99 0.36
CA ALA A 135 -8.35 -31.25 1.14
C ALA A 135 -7.01 -32.01 1.20
N GLY A 136 -6.09 -31.73 0.26
CA GLY A 136 -4.76 -32.30 0.23
C GLY A 136 -3.77 -31.69 1.24
N TYR A 137 -4.15 -30.65 1.97
CA TYR A 137 -3.26 -29.90 2.86
C TYR A 137 -3.74 -29.95 4.30
N ASP A 138 -2.78 -29.97 5.23
CA ASP A 138 -3.05 -29.85 6.66
C ASP A 138 -3.26 -28.38 7.04
N HIS A 139 -2.51 -27.48 6.40
CA HIS A 139 -2.61 -26.03 6.60
C HIS A 139 -2.66 -25.27 5.27
N VAL A 140 -3.45 -24.20 5.23
CA VAL A 140 -3.48 -23.20 4.16
C VAL A 140 -3.10 -21.86 4.76
N ILE A 141 -2.00 -21.29 4.29
CA ILE A 141 -1.45 -20.03 4.78
C ILE A 141 -1.77 -18.95 3.77
N PHE A 142 -2.34 -17.83 4.23
CA PHE A 142 -2.68 -16.69 3.40
C PHE A 142 -1.77 -15.51 3.74
N ASP A 143 -0.94 -15.12 2.77
CA ASP A 143 -0.21 -13.85 2.77
C ASP A 143 -1.10 -12.78 2.12
N THR A 144 -1.69 -11.90 2.94
CA THR A 144 -2.73 -10.98 2.46
C THR A 144 -2.17 -9.65 2.01
N ALA A 145 -2.93 -8.99 1.11
CA ALA A 145 -2.81 -7.55 0.84
C ALA A 145 -2.95 -6.70 2.14
N PRO A 146 -2.62 -5.40 2.11
CA PRO A 146 -2.66 -4.52 3.27
C PRO A 146 -4.06 -4.45 3.93
N THR A 147 -4.03 -4.28 5.26
CA THR A 147 -5.17 -4.24 6.21
C THR A 147 -6.44 -3.59 5.69
N GLY A 148 -6.37 -2.36 5.19
CA GLY A 148 -7.54 -1.61 4.73
C GLY A 148 -8.20 -2.16 3.46
N HIS A 149 -7.48 -2.90 2.61
CA HIS A 149 -8.04 -3.52 1.41
C HIS A 149 -8.77 -4.82 1.77
N THR A 150 -8.15 -5.68 2.58
CA THR A 150 -8.74 -6.95 3.01
C THR A 150 -10.02 -6.74 3.83
N ILE A 151 -10.06 -5.76 4.72
CA ILE A 151 -11.25 -5.46 5.54
C ILE A 151 -12.39 -4.89 4.70
N ARG A 152 -12.11 -3.95 3.78
CA ARG A 152 -13.14 -3.44 2.86
C ARG A 152 -13.74 -4.56 2.03
N LEU A 153 -12.90 -5.46 1.52
CA LEU A 153 -13.37 -6.65 0.79
C LEU A 153 -14.24 -7.57 1.65
N LEU A 154 -14.00 -7.66 2.96
CA LEU A 154 -14.83 -8.42 3.91
C LEU A 154 -16.11 -7.68 4.34
N GLN A 155 -16.14 -6.34 4.27
CA GLN A 155 -17.30 -5.50 4.55
C GLN A 155 -18.27 -5.39 3.36
N LEU A 156 -17.74 -5.44 2.12
CA LEU A 156 -18.54 -5.37 0.89
C LEU A 156 -19.71 -6.40 0.90
N PRO A 157 -19.53 -7.68 1.29
CA PRO A 157 -20.65 -8.60 1.40
C PRO A 157 -21.73 -8.18 2.39
N GLY A 158 -21.39 -7.58 3.54
CA GLY A 158 -22.33 -7.19 4.59
C GLY A 158 -23.29 -6.09 4.14
N ASP A 159 -22.73 -5.01 3.60
CA ASP A 159 -23.49 -3.90 3.00
C ASP A 159 -24.35 -4.39 1.83
N TRP A 160 -23.85 -5.38 1.08
CA TRP A 160 -24.52 -5.89 -0.11
C TRP A 160 -25.59 -6.92 0.23
N THR A 161 -25.43 -7.72 1.28
CA THR A 161 -26.51 -8.57 1.81
C THR A 161 -27.67 -7.73 2.32
N ALA A 162 -27.39 -6.66 3.08
CA ALA A 162 -28.42 -5.74 3.52
C ALA A 162 -29.12 -5.03 2.33
N TYR A 163 -28.37 -4.62 1.31
CA TYR A 163 -28.91 -4.02 0.08
C TYR A 163 -29.76 -4.99 -0.75
N LEU A 164 -29.30 -6.24 -0.91
CA LEU A 164 -30.00 -7.28 -1.66
C LEU A 164 -31.24 -7.81 -0.90
N ASP A 165 -31.17 -7.92 0.42
CA ASP A 165 -32.29 -8.32 1.28
C ASP A 165 -33.36 -7.21 1.37
N ALA A 166 -32.98 -5.95 1.15
CA ALA A 166 -33.91 -4.82 1.06
C ALA A 166 -34.71 -4.76 -0.27
N GLY A 167 -34.40 -5.61 -1.26
CA GLY A 167 -35.21 -5.80 -2.47
C GLY A 167 -35.29 -4.60 -3.42
N LYS A 168 -34.33 -3.66 -3.38
CA LYS A 168 -34.31 -2.45 -4.23
C LYS A 168 -33.29 -2.62 -5.36
N GLY A 169 -33.79 -2.97 -6.55
CA GLY A 169 -32.99 -3.18 -7.76
C GLY A 169 -32.55 -1.90 -8.48
N ASP A 170 -31.57 -2.12 -9.36
CA ASP A 170 -30.97 -1.26 -10.40
C ASP A 170 -30.29 0.05 -9.97
N ALA A 171 -29.01 -0.06 -9.60
CA ALA A 171 -28.05 1.04 -9.76
C ALA A 171 -27.27 0.87 -11.08
N SER A 172 -27.22 1.93 -11.89
CA SER A 172 -26.68 2.02 -13.25
C SER A 172 -25.20 1.63 -13.43
N CYS A 173 -24.47 1.36 -12.34
CA CYS A 173 -23.03 1.07 -12.36
C CYS A 173 -22.70 -0.41 -12.06
N LEU A 174 -23.70 -1.27 -11.91
CA LEU A 174 -23.56 -2.60 -11.32
C LEU A 174 -23.77 -3.78 -12.31
N GLY A 175 -23.30 -3.64 -13.55
CA GLY A 175 -23.29 -4.71 -14.56
C GLY A 175 -22.68 -6.07 -14.13
N PRO A 176 -21.68 -6.15 -13.23
CA PRO A 176 -21.10 -7.44 -12.80
C PRO A 176 -22.00 -8.30 -11.89
N MET A 177 -23.13 -7.81 -11.40
CA MET A 177 -23.82 -8.40 -10.23
C MET A 177 -24.70 -9.63 -10.52
N SER A 178 -24.98 -9.96 -11.79
CA SER A 178 -25.85 -11.08 -12.18
C SER A 178 -25.32 -12.48 -11.79
N GLY A 179 -24.06 -12.57 -11.32
CA GLY A 179 -23.44 -13.80 -10.83
C GLY A 179 -23.56 -14.08 -9.32
N LEU A 180 -24.08 -13.14 -8.52
CA LEU A 180 -23.91 -13.16 -7.05
C LEU A 180 -24.87 -14.06 -6.27
N ASP A 181 -25.98 -14.53 -6.83
CA ASP A 181 -26.91 -15.39 -6.08
C ASP A 181 -26.33 -16.77 -5.72
N LYS A 182 -25.51 -17.35 -6.60
CA LYS A 182 -24.71 -18.55 -6.26
C LYS A 182 -23.56 -18.22 -5.30
N SER A 183 -23.06 -17.00 -5.34
CA SER A 183 -21.94 -16.55 -4.50
C SER A 183 -22.36 -16.22 -3.06
N LYS A 184 -23.63 -15.89 -2.77
CA LYS A 184 -24.10 -15.61 -1.39
C LYS A 184 -23.76 -16.71 -0.39
N ASN A 185 -24.01 -17.98 -0.75
CA ASN A 185 -23.69 -19.11 0.12
C ASN A 185 -22.18 -19.31 0.29
N THR A 186 -21.41 -19.16 -0.79
CA THR A 186 -19.94 -19.22 -0.75
C THR A 186 -19.37 -18.15 0.16
N TYR A 187 -19.85 -16.90 0.06
CA TYR A 187 -19.41 -15.81 0.92
C TYR A 187 -19.75 -16.04 2.37
N ARG A 188 -20.98 -16.48 2.65
CA ARG A 188 -21.38 -16.80 4.03
C ARG A 188 -20.49 -17.88 4.63
N ALA A 189 -20.23 -18.96 3.88
CA ALA A 189 -19.33 -20.03 4.32
C ALA A 189 -17.88 -19.52 4.52
N ALA A 190 -17.39 -18.61 3.68
CA ALA A 190 -16.08 -17.99 3.85
C ALA A 190 -16.01 -17.12 5.11
N VAL A 191 -17.04 -16.32 5.39
CA VAL A 191 -17.12 -15.49 6.63
C VAL A 191 -17.27 -16.38 7.86
N GLU A 192 -18.11 -17.42 7.81
CA GLU A 192 -18.22 -18.43 8.88
C GLU A 192 -16.86 -19.07 9.15
N ALA A 193 -16.10 -19.45 8.12
CA ALA A 193 -14.75 -20.00 8.29
C ALA A 193 -13.75 -18.99 8.86
N LEU A 194 -13.81 -17.72 8.46
CA LEU A 194 -12.90 -16.65 8.96
C LEU A 194 -13.17 -16.26 10.41
N THR A 195 -14.43 -16.35 10.85
CA THR A 195 -14.86 -15.99 12.20
C THR A 195 -14.74 -17.15 13.20
N ASP A 196 -14.56 -18.39 12.72
CA ASP A 196 -14.34 -19.57 13.55
C ASP A 196 -12.86 -19.72 13.97
N PRO A 197 -12.51 -19.54 15.26
CA PRO A 197 -11.15 -19.61 15.76
C PRO A 197 -10.55 -21.04 15.72
N ASP A 198 -11.39 -22.08 15.64
CA ASP A 198 -10.93 -23.48 15.52
C ASP A 198 -10.50 -23.80 14.08
N VAL A 199 -10.99 -23.02 13.11
CA VAL A 199 -10.69 -23.19 11.68
C VAL A 199 -9.65 -22.18 11.21
N THR A 200 -9.71 -20.94 11.71
CA THR A 200 -8.90 -19.82 11.22
C THR A 200 -8.18 -19.10 12.36
N ARG A 201 -6.87 -18.88 12.17
CA ARG A 201 -6.06 -18.00 13.02
C ARG A 201 -5.62 -16.78 12.23
N LEU A 202 -5.98 -15.61 12.73
CA LEU A 202 -5.48 -14.33 12.22
C LEU A 202 -4.30 -13.83 13.06
N VAL A 203 -3.19 -13.57 12.38
CA VAL A 203 -1.93 -13.04 12.92
C VAL A 203 -1.70 -11.65 12.37
N LEU A 204 -1.66 -10.67 13.27
CA LEU A 204 -1.31 -9.29 12.94
C LEU A 204 0.21 -9.16 12.90
N VAL A 205 0.77 -8.60 11.83
CA VAL A 205 2.21 -8.37 11.68
C VAL A 205 2.48 -6.87 11.71
N ALA A 206 3.39 -6.45 12.58
CA ALA A 206 3.77 -5.05 12.76
C ALA A 206 5.29 -4.90 12.89
N ARG A 207 5.78 -3.67 12.71
CA ARG A 207 7.10 -3.23 13.18
C ARG A 207 6.94 -2.53 14.54
N ALA A 208 7.99 -2.47 15.34
CA ALA A 208 8.04 -1.68 16.58
C ALA A 208 8.14 -0.17 16.26
N GLN A 209 7.12 0.38 15.62
CA GLN A 209 7.04 1.78 15.20
C GLN A 209 5.64 2.32 15.52
N PRO A 210 5.50 3.56 16.02
CA PRO A 210 4.19 4.09 16.42
C PRO A 210 3.16 4.02 15.28
N SER A 211 3.54 4.43 14.06
CA SER A 211 2.66 4.40 12.90
C SER A 211 2.24 2.98 12.50
N SER A 212 3.12 1.99 12.66
CA SER A 212 2.79 0.58 12.38
C SER A 212 1.85 0.01 13.44
N LEU A 213 2.08 0.31 14.71
CA LEU A 213 1.26 -0.17 15.81
C LEU A 213 -0.14 0.46 15.80
N HIS A 214 -0.26 1.76 15.53
CA HIS A 214 -1.57 2.41 15.39
C HIS A 214 -2.39 1.85 14.23
N GLU A 215 -1.75 1.62 13.07
CA GLU A 215 -2.45 1.06 11.91
C GLU A 215 -2.93 -0.37 12.17
N VAL A 216 -2.12 -1.19 12.83
CA VAL A 216 -2.51 -2.56 13.20
C VAL A 216 -3.58 -2.56 14.30
N ASN A 217 -3.58 -1.58 15.22
CA ASN A 217 -4.65 -1.41 16.20
C ASN A 217 -5.97 -1.02 15.53
N ARG A 218 -5.94 -0.10 14.56
CA ARG A 218 -7.12 0.26 13.75
C ARG A 218 -7.69 -0.97 13.04
N THR A 219 -6.81 -1.76 12.43
CA THR A 219 -7.15 -3.04 11.78
C THR A 219 -7.81 -4.00 12.76
N LEU A 220 -7.27 -4.14 13.97
CA LEU A 220 -7.84 -4.98 15.02
C LEU A 220 -9.28 -4.56 15.33
N THR A 221 -9.54 -3.26 15.53
CA THR A 221 -10.88 -2.73 15.78
C THR A 221 -11.84 -3.01 14.62
N GLU A 222 -11.42 -2.72 13.39
CA GLU A 222 -12.25 -2.92 12.19
C GLU A 222 -12.58 -4.40 11.95
N LEU A 223 -11.64 -5.32 12.21
CA LEU A 223 -11.90 -6.76 12.12
C LEU A 223 -12.88 -7.23 13.20
N ALA A 224 -12.75 -6.71 14.43
CA ALA A 224 -13.65 -7.04 15.52
C ALA A 224 -15.10 -6.62 15.22
N GLU A 225 -15.31 -5.50 14.54
CA GLU A 225 -16.64 -5.06 14.05
C GLU A 225 -17.26 -6.04 13.06
N THR A 226 -16.44 -6.77 12.29
CA THR A 226 -16.88 -7.82 11.36
C THR A 226 -17.01 -9.21 12.00
N GLY A 227 -16.72 -9.31 13.31
CA GLY A 227 -16.73 -10.58 14.05
C GLY A 227 -15.46 -11.43 13.89
N ILE A 228 -14.45 -10.93 13.16
CA ILE A 228 -13.17 -11.62 12.98
C ILE A 228 -12.26 -11.23 14.14
N GLN A 229 -11.79 -12.22 14.90
CA GLN A 229 -10.95 -11.98 16.06
C GLN A 229 -9.49 -12.31 15.77
N ALA A 230 -8.63 -11.30 15.82
CA ALA A 230 -7.19 -11.52 15.88
C ALA A 230 -6.81 -12.04 17.27
N SER A 231 -5.92 -13.02 17.33
CA SER A 231 -5.44 -13.60 18.60
C SER A 231 -3.94 -13.43 18.81
N HIS A 232 -3.19 -13.14 17.74
CA HIS A 232 -1.74 -13.08 17.76
C HIS A 232 -1.23 -11.79 17.11
N LEU A 233 -0.13 -11.29 17.67
CA LEU A 233 0.63 -10.16 17.18
C LEU A 233 2.08 -10.59 17.00
N VAL A 234 2.62 -10.36 15.80
CA VAL A 234 4.04 -10.54 15.49
C VAL A 234 4.68 -9.18 15.36
N ILE A 235 5.63 -8.87 16.24
CA ILE A 235 6.53 -7.72 16.08
C ILE A 235 7.74 -8.21 15.29
N ASN A 236 7.77 -7.89 14.00
CA ASN A 236 8.79 -8.40 13.09
C ASN A 236 10.03 -7.50 13.01
N GLY A 237 11.19 -8.14 13.02
CA GLY A 237 12.53 -7.57 12.87
C GLY A 237 12.86 -6.48 13.89
N LEU A 238 12.61 -6.78 15.17
CA LEU A 238 13.04 -6.00 16.32
C LEU A 238 14.57 -6.01 16.43
N LEU A 239 15.19 -4.85 16.61
CA LEU A 239 16.64 -4.75 16.73
C LEU A 239 17.10 -5.49 18.01
N PRO A 240 18.00 -6.49 17.90
CA PRO A 240 18.55 -7.16 19.07
C PRO A 240 19.43 -6.20 19.89
N HIS A 241 19.33 -6.28 21.21
CA HIS A 241 20.18 -5.50 22.11
C HIS A 241 21.66 -5.80 21.88
N ALA A 242 22.49 -4.76 21.78
CA ALA A 242 23.94 -4.89 21.68
C ALA A 242 24.66 -3.99 22.69
N ASP A 243 25.53 -4.59 23.52
CA ASP A 243 26.26 -3.88 24.58
C ASP A 243 27.21 -2.79 24.00
N ASP A 244 27.84 -3.07 22.86
CA ASP A 244 28.74 -2.16 22.13
C ASP A 244 28.07 -1.61 20.85
N ALA A 245 26.82 -1.16 21.00
CA ALA A 245 26.05 -0.56 19.91
C ALA A 245 26.56 0.83 19.50
N ASP A 246 26.59 1.08 18.19
CA ASP A 246 26.82 2.41 17.63
C ASP A 246 25.64 3.36 17.92
N PRO A 247 25.81 4.70 17.73
CA PRO A 247 24.75 5.66 18.04
C PRO A 247 23.43 5.43 17.27
N LEU A 248 23.50 4.99 16.01
CA LEU A 248 22.32 4.71 15.20
C LEU A 248 21.61 3.45 15.69
N HIS A 249 22.36 2.40 16.01
CA HIS A 249 21.83 1.17 16.60
C HIS A 249 21.10 1.46 17.91
N ARG A 250 21.74 2.19 18.84
CA ARG A 250 21.11 2.58 20.11
C ARG A 250 19.85 3.41 19.90
N ALA A 251 19.89 4.39 19.00
CA ALA A 251 18.73 5.23 18.73
C ALA A 251 17.55 4.44 18.12
N ILE A 252 17.82 3.48 17.24
CA ILE A 252 16.78 2.60 16.69
C ILE A 252 16.21 1.73 17.81
N GLU A 253 17.05 1.11 18.63
CA GLU A 253 16.62 0.26 19.76
C GLU A 253 15.75 1.04 20.76
N GLU A 254 16.19 2.22 21.18
CA GLU A 254 15.44 3.09 22.10
C GLU A 254 14.08 3.48 21.52
N ARG A 255 14.01 3.80 20.22
CA ARG A 255 12.76 4.14 19.53
C ARG A 255 11.82 2.94 19.43
N GLU A 256 12.34 1.77 19.12
CA GLU A 256 11.54 0.53 19.08
C GLU A 256 11.01 0.19 20.48
N HIS A 257 11.83 0.34 21.52
CA HIS A 257 11.40 0.13 22.91
C HIS A 257 10.30 1.11 23.33
N ALA A 258 10.50 2.41 23.07
CA ALA A 258 9.49 3.43 23.38
C ALA A 258 8.16 3.19 22.64
N ALA A 259 8.22 2.72 21.38
CA ALA A 259 7.02 2.35 20.63
C ALA A 259 6.29 1.15 21.23
N LEU A 260 7.03 0.15 21.72
CA LEU A 260 6.45 -1.02 22.40
C LEU A 260 5.87 -0.67 23.77
N GLU A 261 6.50 0.24 24.53
CA GLU A 261 5.96 0.74 25.80
C GLU A 261 4.67 1.55 25.59
N ALA A 262 4.61 2.34 24.51
CA ALA A 262 3.45 3.12 24.11
C ALA A 262 2.39 2.31 23.31
N MET A 263 2.54 0.98 23.23
CA MET A 263 1.64 0.13 22.46
C MET A 263 0.19 0.27 22.96
N PRO A 264 -0.80 0.40 22.05
CA PRO A 264 -2.22 0.41 22.42
C PRO A 264 -2.61 -0.82 23.26
N ALA A 265 -3.44 -0.61 24.28
CA ALA A 265 -3.82 -1.65 25.24
C ALA A 265 -4.49 -2.87 24.58
N ASP A 266 -5.31 -2.64 23.55
CA ASP A 266 -6.00 -3.70 22.82
C ASP A 266 -5.00 -4.62 22.08
N LEU A 267 -3.93 -4.06 21.51
CA LEU A 267 -2.85 -4.84 20.91
C LEU A 267 -2.00 -5.55 21.96
N ALA A 268 -1.70 -4.90 23.09
CA ALA A 268 -0.92 -5.48 24.16
C ALA A 268 -1.60 -6.70 24.83
N ALA A 269 -2.93 -6.83 24.67
CA ALA A 269 -3.69 -7.99 25.14
C ALA A 269 -3.55 -9.25 24.25
N LEU A 270 -3.03 -9.12 23.03
CA LEU A 270 -2.82 -10.24 22.11
C LEU A 270 -1.61 -11.08 22.53
N ARG A 271 -1.56 -12.34 22.08
CA ARG A 271 -0.36 -13.16 22.23
C ARG A 271 0.73 -12.63 21.31
N ARG A 272 1.84 -12.17 21.90
CA ARG A 272 2.91 -11.50 21.16
C ARG A 272 4.11 -12.41 20.93
N ASP A 273 4.56 -12.45 19.68
CA ASP A 273 5.84 -13.03 19.26
C ASP A 273 6.75 -11.93 18.70
N ASP A 274 7.96 -11.81 19.24
CA ASP A 274 8.96 -10.85 18.78
C ASP A 274 9.98 -11.59 17.91
N ILE A 275 10.10 -11.20 16.64
CA ILE A 275 11.08 -11.77 15.71
C ILE A 275 12.24 -10.78 15.59
N PRO A 276 13.49 -11.20 15.89
CA PRO A 276 14.64 -10.32 15.82
C PRO A 276 14.96 -9.92 14.36
N LEU A 277 15.55 -8.74 14.19
CA LEU A 277 16.07 -8.27 12.90
C LEU A 277 17.21 -9.20 12.47
N LYS A 278 17.06 -9.82 11.31
CA LYS A 278 18.10 -10.67 10.73
C LYS A 278 19.09 -9.84 9.90
N ALA A 279 20.33 -10.30 9.85
CA ALA A 279 21.42 -9.59 9.18
C ALA A 279 21.30 -9.60 7.65
N THR A 280 20.60 -10.59 7.09
CA THR A 280 20.37 -10.70 5.64
C THR A 280 18.88 -10.63 5.33
N THR A 281 18.56 -10.32 4.08
CA THR A 281 17.20 -10.45 3.55
C THR A 281 16.69 -11.90 3.60
N MET A 282 15.38 -12.08 3.76
CA MET A 282 14.74 -13.40 3.88
C MET A 282 14.47 -14.04 2.50
N ILE A 283 15.54 -14.25 1.73
CA ILE A 283 15.48 -14.87 0.40
C ILE A 283 16.05 -16.29 0.49
N GLY A 284 15.29 -17.25 -0.05
CA GLY A 284 15.66 -18.66 -0.08
C GLY A 284 15.32 -19.41 1.21
N VAL A 285 15.21 -20.73 1.06
CA VAL A 285 14.79 -21.65 2.14
C VAL A 285 15.71 -21.56 3.35
N ASN A 286 17.02 -21.37 3.14
CA ASN A 286 17.96 -21.26 4.26
C ASN A 286 17.65 -20.04 5.12
N ALA A 287 17.52 -18.85 4.55
CA ALA A 287 17.20 -17.64 5.34
C ALA A 287 15.86 -17.78 6.09
N LEU A 288 14.81 -18.27 5.40
CA LEU A 288 13.49 -18.50 6.01
C LEU A 288 13.53 -19.48 7.18
N SER A 289 14.36 -20.51 7.06
CA SER A 289 14.54 -21.56 8.06
C SER A 289 15.12 -21.07 9.38
N HIS A 290 15.84 -19.95 9.35
CA HIS A 290 16.47 -19.33 10.51
C HIS A 290 15.69 -18.12 11.02
N MET A 291 14.58 -17.74 10.38
CA MET A 291 13.77 -16.58 10.77
C MET A 291 13.25 -16.68 12.20
N PHE A 292 12.75 -17.85 12.61
CA PHE A 292 12.23 -18.10 13.97
C PHE A 292 13.27 -18.68 14.93
N ALA A 293 14.51 -18.91 14.47
CA ALA A 293 15.60 -19.34 15.32
C ALA A 293 16.17 -18.16 16.13
N GLY A 294 16.70 -18.45 17.33
CA GLY A 294 17.46 -17.48 18.12
C GLY A 294 18.73 -17.02 17.37
N ASP A 295 19.32 -15.91 17.82
CA ASP A 295 20.37 -15.20 17.08
C ASP A 295 21.51 -16.09 16.58
N GLU A 296 21.87 -15.91 15.31
CA GLU A 296 23.13 -16.39 14.77
C GLU A 296 24.22 -15.41 15.20
N THR A 297 24.99 -15.79 16.22
CA THR A 297 26.09 -15.00 16.78
C THR A 297 27.38 -15.03 15.96
N ASP A 298 27.36 -15.54 14.73
CA ASP A 298 28.54 -15.53 13.84
C ASP A 298 28.49 -14.26 12.97
N HIS A 299 28.97 -13.16 13.55
CA HIS A 299 29.26 -11.93 12.81
C HIS A 299 30.77 -11.73 12.80
N SER A 300 31.34 -11.53 11.60
CA SER A 300 32.77 -11.26 11.43
C SER A 300 33.03 -9.76 11.37
N ASP A 301 34.17 -9.29 11.89
CA ASP A 301 34.53 -7.86 11.88
C ASP A 301 34.70 -7.31 10.44
N ASP A 302 34.95 -8.17 9.45
CA ASP A 302 34.95 -7.80 8.02
C ASP A 302 33.54 -7.32 7.55
N ASP A 303 32.50 -7.68 8.33
CA ASP A 303 31.13 -7.14 8.52
C ASP A 303 30.80 -5.68 8.12
N VAL A 304 31.70 -4.76 8.45
CA VAL A 304 31.29 -3.37 8.75
C VAL A 304 31.50 -2.41 7.57
N ILE A 305 32.40 -2.72 6.64
CA ILE A 305 32.72 -1.82 5.55
C ILE A 305 31.67 -1.95 4.44
N VAL A 306 30.95 -0.86 4.18
CA VAL A 306 30.01 -0.70 3.06
C VAL A 306 30.64 0.26 2.06
N ASP A 307 30.98 -0.25 0.88
CA ASP A 307 31.51 0.56 -0.22
C ASP A 307 30.32 1.10 -1.05
N LEU A 308 29.75 2.22 -0.62
CA LEU A 308 28.75 2.96 -1.39
C LEU A 308 29.40 4.22 -1.96
N PRO A 309 29.48 4.38 -3.30
CA PRO A 309 29.95 5.61 -3.92
C PRO A 309 29.11 6.82 -3.47
N GLU A 310 29.68 8.02 -3.51
CA GLU A 310 28.98 9.26 -3.17
C GLU A 310 27.66 9.37 -3.96
N GLN A 311 26.55 9.51 -3.23
CA GLN A 311 25.21 9.56 -3.80
C GLN A 311 24.67 11.00 -3.82
N PRO A 312 23.85 11.36 -4.83
CA PRO A 312 23.12 12.61 -4.83
C PRO A 312 22.23 12.76 -3.58
N SER A 313 22.25 13.96 -2.97
CA SER A 313 21.41 14.26 -1.81
C SER A 313 20.03 14.78 -2.22
N LEU A 314 19.08 14.75 -1.29
CA LEU A 314 17.75 15.32 -1.50
C LEU A 314 17.81 16.83 -1.84
N ASN A 315 18.81 17.55 -1.31
CA ASN A 315 19.01 18.97 -1.61
C ASN A 315 19.26 19.22 -3.10
N GLN A 316 19.98 18.34 -3.79
CA GLN A 316 20.26 18.49 -5.22
C GLN A 316 18.98 18.38 -6.07
N LEU A 317 18.06 17.48 -5.69
CA LEU A 317 16.74 17.44 -6.33
C LEU A 317 15.95 18.72 -6.05
N ILE A 318 16.04 19.27 -4.84
CA ILE A 318 15.34 20.51 -4.48
C ILE A 318 15.96 21.72 -5.19
N ASP A 319 17.26 21.72 -5.47
CA ASP A 319 17.94 22.71 -6.31
C ASP A 319 17.30 22.74 -7.71
N ASP A 320 17.20 21.58 -8.37
CA ASP A 320 16.55 21.46 -9.68
C ASP A 320 15.07 21.91 -9.66
N LEU A 321 14.34 21.64 -8.57
CA LEU A 321 12.95 22.10 -8.43
C LEU A 321 12.86 23.62 -8.27
N ALA A 322 13.80 24.22 -7.52
CA ALA A 322 13.81 25.64 -7.19
C ALA A 322 14.13 26.55 -8.39
N ASP A 323 14.63 25.98 -9.50
CA ASP A 323 14.78 26.68 -10.79
C ASP A 323 13.44 27.19 -11.36
N GLN A 324 12.32 26.56 -10.96
CA GLN A 324 10.98 27.02 -11.29
C GLN A 324 10.37 27.85 -10.14
N ASP A 325 9.41 28.73 -10.44
CA ASP A 325 8.70 29.52 -9.43
C ASP A 325 7.42 28.85 -8.91
N HIS A 326 6.90 27.89 -9.66
CA HIS A 326 5.68 27.16 -9.35
C HIS A 326 5.71 25.79 -10.02
N GLY A 327 4.86 24.87 -9.55
CA GLY A 327 4.75 23.55 -10.14
C GLY A 327 4.04 22.58 -9.19
N LEU A 328 3.60 21.46 -9.73
CA LEU A 328 3.05 20.36 -8.96
C LEU A 328 4.15 19.35 -8.69
N VAL A 329 4.41 19.04 -7.43
CA VAL A 329 5.31 17.95 -7.03
C VAL A 329 4.47 16.90 -6.30
N MET A 330 4.53 15.65 -6.74
CA MET A 330 3.78 14.55 -6.10
C MET A 330 4.75 13.48 -5.63
N THR A 331 4.73 13.16 -4.34
CA THR A 331 5.48 12.02 -3.78
C THR A 331 4.61 10.77 -3.78
N MET A 332 5.04 9.73 -4.47
CA MET A 332 4.31 8.47 -4.67
C MET A 332 5.15 7.27 -4.22
N GLY A 333 4.52 6.14 -3.89
CA GLY A 333 5.20 4.96 -3.33
C GLY A 333 4.37 4.22 -2.27
N LYS A 334 4.84 3.05 -1.82
CA LYS A 334 4.09 2.20 -0.88
C LYS A 334 3.82 2.94 0.45
N GLY A 335 2.81 2.53 1.19
CA GLY A 335 2.61 2.99 2.57
C GLY A 335 3.83 2.68 3.43
N GLY A 336 4.34 3.67 4.18
CA GLY A 336 5.47 3.47 5.11
C GLY A 336 6.87 3.76 4.56
N VAL A 337 7.04 4.01 3.26
CA VAL A 337 8.36 4.37 2.68
C VAL A 337 8.84 5.80 3.02
N GLY A 338 8.00 6.60 3.69
CA GLY A 338 8.33 7.97 4.10
C GLY A 338 7.93 9.08 3.12
N LYS A 339 6.94 8.85 2.24
CA LYS A 339 6.41 9.86 1.30
C LYS A 339 6.13 11.20 1.97
N THR A 340 5.36 11.17 3.06
CA THR A 340 5.00 12.34 3.86
C THR A 340 6.21 13.10 4.36
N THR A 341 7.22 12.39 4.86
CA THR A 341 8.46 12.99 5.36
C THR A 341 9.24 13.67 4.23
N ILE A 342 9.37 13.01 3.07
CA ILE A 342 10.03 13.57 1.89
C ILE A 342 9.26 14.77 1.34
N ALA A 343 7.93 14.70 1.27
CA ALA A 343 7.06 15.80 0.85
C ALA A 343 7.20 17.00 1.79
N ALA A 344 7.19 16.78 3.10
CA ALA A 344 7.37 17.81 4.11
C ALA A 344 8.77 18.45 3.99
N ALA A 345 9.83 17.64 3.85
CA ALA A 345 11.19 18.13 3.68
C ALA A 345 11.36 19.03 2.43
N ILE A 346 10.81 18.59 1.28
CA ILE A 346 10.80 19.38 0.04
C ILE A 346 10.03 20.68 0.25
N ALA A 347 8.84 20.62 0.87
CA ALA A 347 7.98 21.79 1.08
C ALA A 347 8.63 22.82 2.00
N THR A 348 9.21 22.37 3.11
CA THR A 348 9.92 23.22 4.08
C THR A 348 11.12 23.89 3.43
N GLU A 349 11.93 23.16 2.66
CA GLU A 349 13.12 23.72 2.03
C GLU A 349 12.77 24.72 0.91
N LEU A 350 11.77 24.42 0.07
CA LEU A 350 11.31 25.37 -0.95
C LEU A 350 10.76 26.66 -0.32
N ALA A 351 10.01 26.54 0.79
CA ALA A 351 9.53 27.70 1.54
C ALA A 351 10.68 28.52 2.15
N ARG A 352 11.71 27.85 2.70
CA ARG A 352 12.93 28.49 3.22
C ARG A 352 13.68 29.26 2.13
N ARG A 353 13.64 28.77 0.88
CA ARG A 353 14.18 29.44 -0.32
C ARG A 353 13.28 30.57 -0.84
N GLY A 354 12.22 30.92 -0.12
CA GLY A 354 11.32 32.04 -0.44
C GLY A 354 10.24 31.72 -1.48
N LYS A 355 10.06 30.45 -1.84
CA LYS A 355 8.97 30.03 -2.72
C LYS A 355 7.66 29.97 -1.94
N LYS A 356 6.54 30.22 -2.62
CA LYS A 356 5.21 30.02 -2.04
C LYS A 356 4.82 28.56 -2.19
N VAL A 357 4.52 27.89 -1.08
CA VAL A 357 4.31 26.44 -1.06
C VAL A 357 2.99 26.09 -0.37
N LEU A 358 2.20 25.23 -1.03
CA LEU A 358 1.08 24.52 -0.43
C LEU A 358 1.46 23.05 -0.29
N LEU A 359 1.60 22.55 0.93
CA LEU A 359 1.71 21.13 1.21
C LEU A 359 0.30 20.57 1.43
N THR A 360 -0.06 19.52 0.71
CA THR A 360 -1.35 18.84 0.88
C THR A 360 -1.17 17.33 0.94
N THR A 361 -2.01 16.65 1.72
CA THR A 361 -2.08 15.18 1.72
C THR A 361 -3.43 14.70 1.23
N SER A 362 -3.43 13.59 0.48
CA SER A 362 -4.64 12.84 0.14
C SER A 362 -4.86 11.61 1.04
N ASP A 363 -4.00 11.41 2.04
CA ASP A 363 -4.14 10.33 3.00
C ASP A 363 -4.83 10.85 4.29
N PRO A 364 -6.07 10.40 4.58
CA PRO A 364 -6.80 10.83 5.78
C PRO A 364 -6.14 10.38 7.09
N ALA A 365 -5.24 9.39 7.06
CA ALA A 365 -4.52 8.91 8.24
C ALA A 365 -3.24 9.71 8.51
N THR A 366 -2.85 10.63 7.62
CA THR A 366 -1.60 11.37 7.73
C THR A 366 -1.81 12.67 8.52
N HIS A 367 -1.26 12.72 9.74
CA HIS A 367 -1.18 13.95 10.51
C HIS A 367 0.04 14.79 10.06
N LEU A 368 -0.07 15.50 8.93
CA LEU A 368 0.99 16.42 8.45
C LEU A 368 1.44 17.43 9.52
N ALA A 369 0.50 17.86 10.37
CA ALA A 369 0.78 18.75 11.50
C ALA A 369 1.78 18.16 12.49
N ALA A 370 1.77 16.83 12.70
CA ALA A 370 2.69 16.15 13.60
C ALA A 370 4.12 16.10 13.02
N THR A 371 4.28 16.13 11.69
CA THR A 371 5.60 16.12 11.04
C THR A 371 6.22 17.52 10.96
N LEU A 372 5.41 18.57 10.80
CA LEU A 372 5.89 19.94 10.61
C LEU A 372 6.03 20.77 11.90
N ASP A 373 5.32 20.41 12.97
CA ASP A 373 5.27 21.16 14.24
C ASP A 373 4.92 22.67 14.07
N GLY A 374 4.00 22.98 13.14
CA GLY A 374 3.43 24.32 12.92
C GLY A 374 3.59 24.89 11.50
N GLU A 375 2.86 25.96 11.19
CA GLU A 375 2.95 26.71 9.93
C GLU A 375 4.14 27.70 9.94
N GLY A 376 4.98 27.64 8.89
CA GLY A 376 6.09 28.58 8.69
C GLY A 376 5.74 29.70 7.69
N ALA A 377 6.55 30.76 7.66
CA ALA A 377 6.39 31.83 6.68
C ALA A 377 6.58 31.30 5.25
N GLY A 378 5.53 31.32 4.42
CA GLY A 378 5.55 30.87 3.02
C GLY A 378 5.10 29.43 2.78
N LEU A 379 4.81 28.67 3.83
CA LEU A 379 4.28 27.30 3.77
C LEU A 379 2.85 27.25 4.32
N THR A 380 1.90 26.87 3.48
CA THR A 380 0.52 26.55 3.89
C THR A 380 0.34 25.04 3.88
N VAL A 381 -0.32 24.49 4.89
CA VAL A 381 -0.64 23.07 4.99
C VAL A 381 -2.13 22.88 4.86
N ASP A 382 -2.55 21.96 4.00
CA ASP A 382 -3.96 21.58 3.84
C ASP A 382 -4.10 20.06 3.79
N SER A 383 -5.30 19.54 3.99
CA SER A 383 -5.57 18.10 3.92
C SER A 383 -6.86 17.85 3.16
N ILE A 384 -6.79 16.95 2.18
CA ILE A 384 -7.97 16.48 1.47
C ILE A 384 -8.65 15.42 2.35
N ASP A 385 -9.50 15.88 3.28
CA ASP A 385 -10.34 15.01 4.08
C ASP A 385 -11.49 14.45 3.23
N PRO A 386 -11.54 13.12 2.99
CA PRO A 386 -12.57 12.51 2.17
C PRO A 386 -13.99 12.69 2.71
N GLU A 387 -14.19 12.69 4.03
CA GLU A 387 -15.52 12.86 4.60
C GLU A 387 -16.01 14.28 4.42
N ARG A 388 -15.16 15.26 4.74
CA ARG A 388 -15.46 16.68 4.52
C ARG A 388 -15.69 16.98 3.04
N ALA A 389 -14.86 16.46 2.14
CA ALA A 389 -15.02 16.63 0.70
C ALA A 389 -16.35 16.02 0.21
N THR A 390 -16.67 14.80 0.67
CA THR A 390 -17.92 14.13 0.32
C THR A 390 -19.12 14.93 0.81
N GLN A 391 -19.11 15.41 2.05
CA GLN A 391 -20.20 16.20 2.59
C GLN A 391 -20.41 17.49 1.79
N ALA A 392 -19.33 18.24 1.50
CA ALA A 392 -19.40 19.46 0.70
C ALA A 392 -19.94 19.19 -0.72
N TYR A 393 -19.49 18.10 -1.36
CA TYR A 393 -20.00 17.69 -2.67
C TYR A 393 -21.49 17.37 -2.62
N ARG A 394 -21.93 16.59 -1.62
CA ARG A 394 -23.33 16.21 -1.42
C ARG A 394 -24.21 17.43 -1.23
N GLU A 395 -23.81 18.35 -0.36
CA GLU A 395 -24.53 19.60 -0.11
C GLU A 395 -24.69 20.40 -1.41
N ARG A 396 -23.61 20.56 -2.18
CA ARG A 396 -23.65 21.28 -3.47
C ARG A 396 -24.57 20.61 -4.49
N VAL A 397 -24.53 19.29 -4.65
CA VAL A 397 -25.41 18.58 -5.58
C VAL A 397 -26.87 18.64 -5.12
N MET A 398 -27.12 18.52 -3.81
CA MET A 398 -28.45 18.67 -3.23
C MET A 398 -29.02 20.07 -3.43
N THR A 399 -28.20 21.12 -3.35
CA THR A 399 -28.63 22.49 -3.69
C THR A 399 -28.91 22.65 -5.18
N ALA A 400 -28.01 22.17 -6.04
CA ALA A 400 -28.10 22.38 -7.49
C ALA A 400 -29.21 21.55 -8.15
N ARG A 401 -29.33 20.27 -7.82
CA ARG A 401 -30.29 19.33 -8.43
C ARG A 401 -31.50 19.01 -7.56
N GLY A 402 -31.41 19.20 -6.24
CA GLY A 402 -32.51 18.94 -5.30
C GLY A 402 -33.52 20.08 -5.16
N SER A 403 -33.28 21.24 -5.78
CA SER A 403 -34.20 22.39 -5.76
C SER A 403 -35.43 22.21 -6.65
N GLY A 404 -35.34 21.37 -7.69
CA GLY A 404 -36.44 21.08 -8.62
C GLY A 404 -37.15 19.73 -8.40
N LEU A 405 -36.79 18.99 -7.33
CA LEU A 405 -37.33 17.67 -7.02
C LEU A 405 -38.37 17.74 -5.90
N ASP A 406 -39.36 16.86 -5.96
CA ASP A 406 -40.29 16.61 -4.85
C ASP A 406 -39.59 15.86 -3.70
N GLU A 407 -40.29 15.65 -2.59
CA GLU A 407 -39.71 15.03 -1.39
C GLU A 407 -39.18 13.61 -1.66
N ALA A 408 -39.90 12.84 -2.48
CA ALA A 408 -39.49 11.50 -2.90
C ALA A 408 -38.25 11.53 -3.80
N GLY A 409 -38.19 12.45 -4.77
CA GLY A 409 -37.03 12.65 -5.64
C GLY A 409 -35.80 13.14 -4.89
N ARG A 410 -35.97 14.03 -3.90
CA ARG A 410 -34.88 14.47 -3.03
C ARG A 410 -34.35 13.33 -2.16
N ALA A 411 -35.22 12.46 -1.65
CA ALA A 411 -34.81 11.29 -0.87
C ALA A 411 -34.04 10.28 -1.74
N ALA A 412 -34.50 10.03 -2.96
CA ALA A 412 -33.79 9.18 -3.92
C ALA A 412 -32.40 9.73 -4.29
N LEU A 413 -32.29 11.03 -4.55
CA LEU A 413 -31.01 11.69 -4.84
C LEU A 413 -30.05 11.65 -3.63
N ALA A 414 -30.57 11.86 -2.42
CA ALA A 414 -29.77 11.79 -1.19
C ALA A 414 -29.20 10.38 -0.94
N GLU A 415 -29.92 9.34 -1.35
CA GLU A 415 -29.50 7.94 -1.27
C GLU A 415 -28.45 7.60 -2.34
N ASP A 416 -28.63 8.05 -3.58
CA ASP A 416 -27.63 7.91 -4.65
C ASP A 416 -26.29 8.55 -4.25
N LEU A 417 -26.35 9.72 -3.61
CA LEU A 417 -25.21 10.44 -3.06
C LEU A 417 -24.56 9.77 -1.82
N ARG A 418 -25.08 8.64 -1.33
CA ARG A 418 -24.40 7.78 -0.34
C ARG A 418 -23.53 6.70 -1.00
N SER A 419 -23.60 6.55 -2.31
CA SER A 419 -22.78 5.60 -3.06
C SER A 419 -21.28 5.85 -2.84
N PRO A 420 -20.45 4.79 -2.73
CA PRO A 420 -18.99 4.90 -2.69
C PRO A 420 -18.41 5.77 -3.83
N CYS A 421 -19.01 5.73 -5.03
CA CYS A 421 -18.60 6.54 -6.17
C CYS A 421 -18.68 8.06 -5.89
N THR A 422 -19.59 8.49 -5.02
CA THR A 422 -19.73 9.91 -4.64
C THR A 422 -18.51 10.41 -3.89
N LYS A 423 -17.95 9.57 -3.00
CA LYS A 423 -16.74 9.88 -2.26
C LYS A 423 -15.55 10.05 -3.19
N GLU A 424 -15.40 9.17 -4.17
CA GLU A 424 -14.33 9.24 -5.16
C GLU A 424 -14.40 10.51 -6.01
N ILE A 425 -15.59 10.87 -6.48
CA ILE A 425 -15.81 12.12 -7.24
C ILE A 425 -15.45 13.35 -6.40
N ALA A 426 -15.86 13.37 -5.13
CA ALA A 426 -15.61 14.50 -4.24
C ALA A 426 -14.11 14.69 -3.98
N VAL A 427 -13.40 13.61 -3.65
CA VAL A 427 -11.94 13.63 -3.46
C VAL A 427 -11.23 14.05 -4.74
N PHE A 428 -11.68 13.57 -5.90
CA PHE A 428 -11.12 13.96 -7.20
C PHE A 428 -11.27 15.46 -7.50
N GLN A 429 -12.34 16.11 -7.04
CA GLN A 429 -12.53 17.55 -7.24
C GLN A 429 -11.58 18.39 -6.39
N GLU A 430 -11.36 18.01 -5.13
CA GLU A 430 -10.36 18.65 -4.28
C GLU A 430 -8.95 18.45 -4.83
N PHE A 431 -8.64 17.23 -5.29
CA PHE A 431 -7.41 16.96 -6.01
C PHE A 431 -7.25 17.85 -7.24
N SER A 432 -8.29 17.96 -8.08
CA SER A 432 -8.28 18.82 -9.25
C SER A 432 -8.09 20.30 -8.88
N HIS A 433 -8.62 20.74 -7.74
CA HIS A 433 -8.40 22.10 -7.24
C HIS A 433 -6.93 22.32 -6.85
N ALA A 434 -6.32 21.38 -6.13
CA ALA A 434 -4.90 21.44 -5.77
C ALA A 434 -3.98 21.46 -7.01
N VAL A 435 -4.23 20.60 -7.99
CA VAL A 435 -3.52 20.59 -9.30
C VAL A 435 -3.70 21.92 -10.03
N ASN A 436 -4.85 22.59 -9.87
CA ASN A 436 -5.09 23.89 -10.46
C ASN A 436 -4.28 25.03 -9.81
N THR A 437 -4.13 24.97 -8.50
CA THR A 437 -3.37 25.94 -7.70
C THR A 437 -1.89 25.96 -8.03
N ALA A 438 -1.33 24.82 -8.47
CA ALA A 438 0.08 24.66 -8.87
C ALA A 438 0.54 25.58 -10.01
N ARG A 439 -0.39 26.27 -10.69
CA ARG A 439 -0.07 27.28 -11.73
C ARG A 439 0.55 28.56 -11.20
N HIS A 440 0.43 28.81 -9.89
CA HIS A 440 0.76 30.11 -9.30
C HIS A 440 1.69 29.99 -8.09
N GLN A 441 1.94 28.77 -7.62
CA GLN A 441 2.78 28.46 -6.48
C GLN A 441 3.18 26.98 -6.55
N PHE A 442 4.13 26.55 -5.72
CA PHE A 442 4.37 25.12 -5.56
C PHE A 442 3.22 24.46 -4.82
N VAL A 443 2.77 23.32 -5.33
CA VAL A 443 1.89 22.40 -4.61
C VAL A 443 2.64 21.10 -4.45
N ILE A 444 2.97 20.77 -3.20
CA ILE A 444 3.59 19.51 -2.83
C ILE A 444 2.48 18.59 -2.34
N MET A 445 2.27 17.49 -3.02
CA MET A 445 1.20 16.55 -2.71
C MET A 445 1.78 15.24 -2.18
N ASP A 446 1.54 14.98 -0.91
CA ASP A 446 1.70 13.67 -0.32
C ASP A 446 0.53 12.77 -0.76
N THR A 447 0.84 11.77 -1.58
CA THR A 447 -0.18 10.87 -2.10
C THR A 447 -0.48 9.73 -1.14
N ALA A 448 -1.73 9.28 -1.11
CA ALA A 448 -2.09 8.00 -0.47
C ALA A 448 -1.25 6.84 -1.06
N PRO A 449 -1.17 5.66 -0.40
CA PRO A 449 -0.44 4.50 -0.92
C PRO A 449 -0.83 4.12 -2.37
N THR A 450 0.13 3.54 -3.09
CA THR A 450 0.08 3.25 -4.55
C THR A 450 -1.26 2.76 -5.09
N GLY A 451 -1.92 1.82 -4.43
CA GLY A 451 -3.23 1.31 -4.87
C GLY A 451 -4.33 2.38 -4.91
N HIS A 452 -4.41 3.25 -3.90
CA HIS A 452 -5.37 4.36 -3.87
C HIS A 452 -5.01 5.47 -4.86
N THR A 453 -3.71 5.68 -5.11
CA THR A 453 -3.28 6.66 -6.10
C THR A 453 -3.64 6.23 -7.51
N LEU A 454 -3.51 4.94 -7.83
CA LEU A 454 -3.92 4.39 -9.14
C LEU A 454 -5.44 4.49 -9.34
N LEU A 455 -6.25 4.24 -8.31
CA LEU A 455 -7.70 4.48 -8.36
C LEU A 455 -8.04 5.94 -8.66
N LEU A 456 -7.31 6.87 -8.05
CA LEU A 456 -7.46 8.30 -8.32
C LEU A 456 -7.04 8.63 -9.76
N MET A 457 -5.95 8.03 -10.26
CA MET A 457 -5.51 8.16 -11.66
C MET A 457 -6.53 7.59 -12.65
N ASP A 458 -7.10 6.42 -12.38
CA ASP A 458 -8.17 5.82 -13.19
C ASP A 458 -9.41 6.72 -13.23
N ALA A 459 -9.80 7.29 -12.08
CA ALA A 459 -10.87 8.29 -12.03
C ALA A 459 -10.53 9.52 -12.88
N THR A 460 -9.27 9.99 -12.84
CA THR A 460 -8.81 11.10 -13.70
C THR A 460 -8.90 10.75 -15.19
N GLY A 461 -8.55 9.51 -15.57
CA GLY A 461 -8.61 9.02 -16.94
C GLY A 461 -10.04 8.82 -17.44
N SER A 462 -10.90 8.25 -16.61
CA SER A 462 -12.33 8.10 -16.90
C SER A 462 -13.00 9.46 -17.10
N TYR A 463 -12.75 10.41 -16.19
CA TYR A 463 -13.24 11.79 -16.32
C TYR A 463 -12.69 12.49 -17.57
N HIS A 464 -11.38 12.35 -17.85
CA HIS A 464 -10.77 12.89 -19.06
C HIS A 464 -11.48 12.38 -20.33
N ARG A 465 -11.72 11.07 -20.42
CA ARG A 465 -12.47 10.46 -21.53
C ARG A 465 -13.90 11.00 -21.62
N ASP A 466 -14.58 11.17 -20.50
CA ASP A 466 -15.96 11.67 -20.46
C ASP A 466 -16.07 13.14 -20.89
N VAL A 467 -15.19 14.02 -20.38
CA VAL A 467 -15.13 15.43 -20.76
C VAL A 467 -14.83 15.58 -22.25
N LEU A 468 -13.84 14.83 -22.77
CA LEU A 468 -13.51 14.89 -24.20
C LEU A 468 -14.65 14.41 -25.09
N ARG A 469 -15.41 13.39 -24.67
CA ARG A 469 -16.59 12.89 -25.43
C ARG A 469 -17.66 13.95 -25.61
N HIS A 470 -17.85 14.84 -24.62
CA HIS A 470 -18.88 15.88 -24.64
C HIS A 470 -18.39 17.22 -25.22
N MET A 471 -17.14 17.31 -25.65
CA MET A 471 -16.55 18.53 -26.21
C MET A 471 -16.39 18.45 -27.73
N ASP A 472 -16.67 19.57 -28.39
CA ASP A 472 -16.42 19.77 -29.82
C ASP A 472 -14.93 19.98 -30.11
N ALA A 473 -14.49 19.82 -31.36
CA ALA A 473 -13.08 19.92 -31.75
C ALA A 473 -12.41 21.25 -31.33
N THR A 474 -13.14 22.36 -31.38
CA THR A 474 -12.65 23.68 -30.96
C THR A 474 -12.54 23.81 -29.44
N GLN A 475 -13.42 23.16 -28.68
CA GLN A 475 -13.39 23.15 -27.21
C GLN A 475 -12.25 22.28 -26.68
N ARG A 476 -11.98 21.14 -27.33
CA ARG A 476 -10.86 20.25 -26.99
C ARG A 476 -9.49 20.92 -27.12
N LEU A 477 -9.34 21.85 -28.07
CA LEU A 477 -8.09 22.59 -28.26
C LEU A 477 -7.76 23.57 -27.12
N HIS A 478 -8.75 23.93 -26.30
CA HIS A 478 -8.60 24.89 -25.20
C HIS A 478 -8.86 24.30 -23.81
N ALA A 479 -9.27 23.03 -23.73
CA ALA A 479 -9.52 22.35 -22.48
C ALA A 479 -8.22 21.75 -21.92
N THR A 480 -7.87 22.12 -20.68
CA THR A 480 -6.80 21.45 -19.94
C THR A 480 -7.43 20.63 -18.84
N THR A 481 -7.38 19.31 -18.98
CA THR A 481 -7.84 18.39 -17.93
C THR A 481 -6.76 18.18 -16.87
N PRO A 482 -7.11 17.73 -15.65
CA PRO A 482 -6.11 17.35 -14.64
C PRO A 482 -5.10 16.32 -15.16
N LEU A 483 -5.53 15.31 -15.92
CA LEU A 483 -4.64 14.30 -16.50
C LEU A 483 -3.60 14.92 -17.44
N MET A 484 -4.00 15.84 -18.33
CA MET A 484 -3.06 16.52 -19.23
C MET A 484 -2.00 17.31 -18.48
N ARG A 485 -2.30 17.81 -17.27
CA ARG A 485 -1.30 18.49 -16.43
C ARG A 485 -0.37 17.52 -15.74
N LEU A 486 -0.87 16.36 -15.33
CA LEU A 486 -0.04 15.31 -14.75
C LEU A 486 0.96 14.75 -15.77
N GLN A 487 0.55 14.70 -17.04
CA GLN A 487 1.39 14.29 -18.17
C GLN A 487 2.40 15.37 -18.59
N ASP A 488 2.21 16.64 -18.20
CA ASP A 488 3.10 17.74 -18.56
C ASP A 488 4.36 17.74 -17.68
N PRO A 489 5.53 17.37 -18.21
CA PRO A 489 6.76 17.27 -17.43
C PRO A 489 7.33 18.65 -17.06
N GLU A 490 6.90 19.74 -17.68
CA GLU A 490 7.31 21.09 -17.28
C GLU A 490 6.56 21.54 -16.03
N HIS A 491 5.29 21.14 -15.90
CA HIS A 491 4.41 21.54 -14.81
C HIS A 491 4.36 20.55 -13.64
N THR A 492 4.49 19.25 -13.90
CA THR A 492 4.35 18.19 -12.89
C THR A 492 5.63 17.38 -12.74
N LYS A 493 6.05 17.21 -11.49
CA LYS A 493 7.23 16.43 -11.09
C LYS A 493 6.78 15.29 -10.18
N ILE A 494 6.76 14.08 -10.72
CA ILE A 494 6.45 12.88 -9.93
C ILE A 494 7.74 12.36 -9.29
N ILE A 495 7.74 12.19 -7.97
CA ILE A 495 8.86 11.65 -7.19
C ILE A 495 8.45 10.30 -6.61
N ILE A 496 9.15 9.23 -7.00
CA ILE A 496 8.92 7.89 -6.47
C ILE A 496 9.77 7.71 -5.21
N VAL A 497 9.13 7.57 -4.06
CA VAL A 497 9.79 7.31 -2.79
C VAL A 497 9.77 5.80 -2.52
N THR A 498 10.94 5.23 -2.24
CA THR A 498 11.11 3.81 -1.93
C THR A 498 12.12 3.61 -0.80
N LEU A 499 12.34 2.36 -0.40
CA LEU A 499 13.39 1.95 0.54
C LEU A 499 14.39 1.07 -0.21
N PRO A 500 15.66 0.99 0.23
CA PRO A 500 16.68 0.14 -0.39
C PRO A 500 16.51 -1.34 -0.05
N ASP A 501 15.31 -1.87 -0.27
CA ASP A 501 14.96 -3.28 -0.05
C ASP A 501 14.23 -3.80 -1.30
N THR A 502 14.39 -5.08 -1.59
CA THR A 502 13.87 -5.74 -2.79
C THR A 502 12.37 -5.51 -2.99
N THR A 503 11.57 -5.65 -1.93
CA THR A 503 10.11 -5.55 -2.06
C THR A 503 9.63 -4.12 -2.34
N PRO A 504 10.05 -3.10 -1.55
CA PRO A 504 9.79 -1.69 -1.90
C PRO A 504 10.27 -1.29 -3.30
N VAL A 505 11.43 -1.77 -3.76
CA VAL A 505 11.94 -1.45 -5.11
C VAL A 505 11.08 -2.09 -6.20
N LEU A 506 10.72 -3.37 -6.07
CA LEU A 506 9.86 -4.06 -7.04
C LEU A 506 8.50 -3.35 -7.19
N GLU A 507 7.90 -2.94 -6.07
CA GLU A 507 6.63 -2.22 -6.08
C GLU A 507 6.73 -0.82 -6.65
N ALA A 508 7.82 -0.12 -6.37
CA ALA A 508 8.09 1.16 -6.99
C ALA A 508 8.23 1.01 -8.52
N THR A 509 8.94 -0.03 -9.00
CA THR A 509 9.04 -0.34 -10.43
C THR A 509 7.69 -0.70 -11.06
N ALA A 510 6.86 -1.47 -10.36
CA ALA A 510 5.49 -1.77 -10.80
C ALA A 510 4.65 -0.49 -10.93
N LEU A 511 4.69 0.39 -9.92
CA LEU A 511 4.03 1.70 -9.97
C LEU A 511 4.50 2.53 -11.17
N VAL A 512 5.81 2.56 -11.45
CA VAL A 512 6.32 3.29 -12.63
C VAL A 512 5.79 2.70 -13.92
N THR A 513 5.69 1.38 -14.00
CA THR A 513 5.10 0.69 -15.16
C THR A 513 3.63 1.08 -15.35
N ASP A 514 2.87 1.17 -14.25
CA ASP A 514 1.46 1.59 -14.30
C ASP A 514 1.30 3.07 -14.68
N LEU A 515 2.13 3.97 -14.13
CA LEU A 515 2.13 5.39 -14.52
C LEU A 515 2.43 5.57 -16.01
N ALA A 516 3.36 4.77 -16.56
CA ALA A 516 3.68 4.81 -17.98
C ALA A 516 2.49 4.42 -18.88
N ARG A 517 1.55 3.57 -18.40
CA ARG A 517 0.30 3.27 -19.13
C ARG A 517 -0.57 4.51 -19.33
N ALA A 518 -0.42 5.51 -18.44
CA ALA A 518 -1.10 6.81 -18.51
C ALA A 518 -0.22 7.93 -19.12
N ASP A 519 0.93 7.60 -19.72
CA ASP A 519 1.93 8.56 -20.22
C ASP A 519 2.42 9.55 -19.14
N ILE A 520 2.48 9.08 -17.89
CA ILE A 520 3.04 9.83 -16.76
C ILE A 520 4.41 9.20 -16.45
N HIS A 521 5.46 10.01 -16.52
CA HIS A 521 6.83 9.55 -16.31
C HIS A 521 7.39 10.16 -15.02
N PRO A 522 7.99 9.35 -14.12
CA PRO A 522 8.68 9.85 -12.94
C PRO A 522 9.77 10.86 -13.30
N TRP A 523 9.82 11.96 -12.56
CA TRP A 523 10.88 12.95 -12.68
C TRP A 523 12.13 12.53 -11.89
N ALA A 524 11.95 11.93 -10.71
CA ALA A 524 13.03 11.46 -9.85
C ALA A 524 12.60 10.29 -8.94
N TRP A 525 13.59 9.60 -8.38
CA TRP A 525 13.42 8.61 -7.31
C TRP A 525 14.09 9.09 -6.02
N VAL A 526 13.52 8.75 -4.86
CA VAL A 526 14.13 8.99 -3.55
C VAL A 526 14.20 7.66 -2.81
N ILE A 527 15.42 7.21 -2.54
CA ILE A 527 15.70 6.01 -1.75
C ILE A 527 15.86 6.47 -0.31
N ASN A 528 14.82 6.27 0.49
CA ASN A 528 14.72 6.76 1.85
C ASN A 528 15.26 5.76 2.87
N ASN A 529 15.69 6.27 4.02
CA ASN A 529 16.09 5.49 5.20
C ASN A 529 17.16 4.42 4.87
N SER A 530 18.20 4.81 4.13
CA SER A 530 19.30 3.92 3.77
C SER A 530 20.30 3.79 4.90
N LEU A 531 20.51 2.55 5.37
CA LEU A 531 21.61 2.23 6.28
C LEU A 531 22.96 2.40 5.59
N ALA A 532 23.08 2.06 4.30
CA ALA A 532 24.33 2.22 3.55
C ALA A 532 24.83 3.68 3.54
N ALA A 533 23.91 4.64 3.38
CA ALA A 533 24.23 6.06 3.43
C ALA A 533 24.48 6.61 4.86
N SER A 534 24.12 5.86 5.92
CA SER A 534 24.37 6.23 7.32
C SER A 534 25.72 5.73 7.85
N HIS A 535 26.46 4.93 7.07
CA HIS A 535 27.75 4.37 7.46
C HIS A 535 27.78 3.74 8.87
N PRO A 536 26.88 2.76 9.18
CA PRO A 536 26.80 2.16 10.49
C PRO A 536 28.09 1.43 10.85
N THR A 537 28.39 1.36 12.15
CA THR A 537 29.57 0.65 12.67
C THR A 537 29.21 -0.66 13.39
N SER A 538 27.93 -0.87 13.70
CA SER A 538 27.37 -2.12 14.18
C SER A 538 27.45 -3.20 13.09
N ALA A 539 27.99 -4.38 13.41
CA ALA A 539 28.12 -5.49 12.45
C ALA A 539 26.78 -5.91 11.82
N LEU A 540 25.69 -5.90 12.61
CA LEU A 540 24.35 -6.23 12.12
C LEU A 540 23.86 -5.22 11.08
N LEU A 541 23.98 -3.92 11.39
CA LEU A 541 23.54 -2.85 10.49
C LEU A 541 24.47 -2.71 9.27
N GLY A 542 25.78 -2.92 9.44
CA GLY A 542 26.76 -2.96 8.36
C GLY A 542 26.45 -4.06 7.35
N ARG A 543 26.12 -5.27 7.82
CA ARG A 543 25.72 -6.36 6.92
C ARG A 543 24.43 -6.05 6.18
N ARG A 544 23.42 -5.47 6.84
CA ARG A 544 22.19 -5.02 6.18
C ARG A 544 22.45 -3.91 5.16
N ALA A 545 23.31 -2.95 5.50
CA ALA A 545 23.71 -1.88 4.61
C ALA A 545 24.42 -2.38 3.34
N ARG A 546 25.14 -3.51 3.39
CA ARG A 546 25.66 -4.14 2.16
C ARG A 546 24.57 -4.72 1.27
N ASP A 547 23.55 -5.34 1.85
CA ASP A 547 22.40 -5.86 1.10
C ASP A 547 21.63 -4.73 0.38
N GLU A 548 21.65 -3.50 0.93
CA GLU A 548 21.04 -2.32 0.31
C GLU A 548 21.73 -1.90 -1.00
N VAL A 549 23.05 -2.08 -1.12
CA VAL A 549 23.84 -1.55 -2.26
C VAL A 549 23.28 -2.04 -3.60
N ALA A 550 22.98 -3.35 -3.71
CA ALA A 550 22.42 -3.91 -4.94
C ALA A 550 21.04 -3.31 -5.28
N GLN A 551 20.22 -2.97 -4.27
CA GLN A 551 18.91 -2.37 -4.49
C GLN A 551 19.03 -0.88 -4.85
N ILE A 552 20.00 -0.17 -4.27
CA ILE A 552 20.33 1.20 -4.67
C ILE A 552 20.77 1.19 -6.15
N GLU A 553 21.69 0.30 -6.53
CA GLU A 553 22.13 0.13 -7.92
C GLU A 553 20.95 -0.14 -8.86
N ASN A 554 20.05 -1.07 -8.50
CA ASN A 554 18.84 -1.36 -9.28
C ASN A 554 17.98 -0.12 -9.51
N VAL A 555 17.79 0.72 -8.49
CA VAL A 555 17.03 1.98 -8.64
C VAL A 555 17.77 2.98 -9.53
N THR A 556 19.08 3.18 -9.31
CA THR A 556 19.87 4.13 -10.10
C THR A 556 19.97 3.73 -11.58
N ALA A 557 19.92 2.44 -11.91
CA ALA A 557 19.94 1.95 -13.28
C ALA A 557 18.69 2.30 -14.09
N GLN A 558 17.55 2.55 -13.43
CA GLN A 558 16.26 2.87 -14.06
C GLN A 558 15.82 4.33 -13.85
N ALA A 559 16.47 5.08 -12.95
CA ALA A 559 16.09 6.44 -12.60
C ALA A 559 16.92 7.49 -13.36
N ALA A 560 16.25 8.45 -14.01
CA ALA A 560 16.93 9.58 -14.63
C ALA A 560 17.54 10.55 -13.61
N ARG A 561 16.93 10.64 -12.42
CA ARG A 561 17.38 11.40 -11.25
C ARG A 561 17.08 10.57 -10.02
N TRP A 562 17.98 10.58 -9.05
CA TRP A 562 17.76 9.94 -7.76
C TRP A 562 18.34 10.77 -6.63
N ALA A 563 17.90 10.49 -5.41
CA ALA A 563 18.57 10.89 -4.19
C ALA A 563 18.56 9.73 -3.19
N VAL A 564 19.59 9.65 -2.37
CA VAL A 564 19.65 8.71 -1.23
C VAL A 564 19.60 9.50 0.06
N VAL A 565 18.66 9.13 0.94
CA VAL A 565 18.46 9.76 2.24
C VAL A 565 18.90 8.77 3.32
N PRO A 566 19.83 9.14 4.21
CA PRO A 566 20.34 8.24 5.25
C PRO A 566 19.25 7.89 6.26
N ALA A 567 19.38 6.71 6.88
CA ALA A 567 18.64 6.38 8.09
C ALA A 567 19.06 7.31 9.24
N LEU A 568 18.08 7.95 9.88
CA LEU A 568 18.33 8.90 10.97
C LEU A 568 18.14 8.27 12.34
N ALA A 569 19.00 8.66 13.28
CA ALA A 569 18.90 8.30 14.70
C ALA A 569 17.58 8.82 15.30
N SER A 570 17.27 10.10 15.10
CA SER A 570 15.99 10.70 15.50
C SER A 570 15.01 10.75 14.33
N GLU A 571 13.71 10.54 14.60
CA GLU A 571 12.69 10.83 13.59
C GLU A 571 12.73 12.32 13.19
N PRO A 572 12.67 12.65 11.89
CA PRO A 572 12.79 14.03 11.42
C PRO A 572 11.47 14.79 11.63
N ILE A 573 11.16 15.08 12.89
CA ILE A 573 9.96 15.83 13.30
C ILE A 573 10.32 17.30 13.48
N GLY A 574 9.50 18.18 12.92
CA GLY A 574 9.67 19.62 12.97
C GLY A 574 10.57 20.16 11.86
N GLN A 575 10.39 21.44 11.54
CA GLN A 575 11.04 22.09 10.39
C GLN A 575 12.58 22.01 10.44
N ALA A 576 13.18 22.08 11.64
CA ALA A 576 14.64 22.03 11.79
C ALA A 576 15.21 20.65 11.42
N HIS A 577 14.59 19.57 11.89
CA HIS A 577 15.04 18.21 11.57
C HIS A 577 14.73 17.83 10.11
N LEU A 578 13.63 18.34 9.54
CA LEU A 578 13.35 18.19 8.11
C LEU A 578 14.38 18.93 7.23
N ALA A 579 14.86 20.10 7.66
CA ALA A 579 15.94 20.79 6.96
C ALA A 579 17.30 20.06 7.11
N ALA A 580 17.55 19.44 8.26
CA ALA A 580 18.71 18.57 8.48
C ALA A 580 18.71 17.35 7.53
N LEU A 581 17.53 16.73 7.31
CA LEU A 581 17.34 15.66 6.34
C LEU A 581 17.76 16.06 4.91
N VAL A 582 17.50 17.32 4.53
CA VAL A 582 17.84 17.85 3.21
C VAL A 582 19.33 18.13 3.10
N SER A 583 19.91 18.78 4.11
CA SER A 583 21.32 19.20 4.11
C SER A 583 22.31 18.05 4.39
N GLY A 584 21.83 16.91 4.89
CA GLY A 584 22.67 15.77 5.27
C GLY A 584 23.47 15.99 6.55
N SER A 585 23.09 16.99 7.37
CA SER A 585 23.72 17.26 8.67
C SER A 585 23.07 16.45 9.78
N GLU A 586 23.86 15.77 10.62
CA GLU A 586 23.35 15.02 11.78
C GLU A 586 22.83 15.92 12.91
N ASP A 587 23.12 17.22 12.88
CA ASP A 587 22.82 18.16 13.97
C ASP A 587 21.99 19.37 13.46
N PRO A 588 20.80 19.64 14.03
CA PRO A 588 19.93 20.77 13.63
C PRO A 588 20.34 22.13 14.22
N SER A 589 21.61 22.30 14.65
CA SER A 589 22.08 23.45 15.43
C SER A 589 22.17 24.76 14.65
#